data_AF-A0A9W4UZY9-F1
#
_entry.id   AF-A0A9W4UZY9-F1
#
_cell.length_a   1.000
_cell.length_b   1.000
_cell.length_c   1.000
_cell.angle_alpha   90.00
_cell.angle_beta   90.00
_cell.angle_gamma   90.00
#
_symmetry.space_group_name_H-M   'P 1'
#
loop_
_entity.id
_entity.type
_entity.pdbx_description
1 polymer ?
#
loop_
_entity_poly.entity_id
_entity_poly.type
_entity_poly.pdbx_seq_one_letter_code
_entity_poly.pdbx_strand_id
1 'polypeptide(L)' 'MTLHVAAALHKAFVDVHEEGTEAAAATVVAGRLESSLDIPFPPFKADRPFMFMIQDDETGALLFMGRVMDPSA' A
#
# COMPACT_ATOMS: atom_id res chain seq x y z
N MET A 1 30.51 -35.49 9.33
CA MET A 1 30.46 -34.25 8.52
C MET A 1 29.05 -33.72 8.64
N THR A 2 28.86 -32.52 9.19
CA THR A 2 27.53 -31.97 9.51
C THR A 2 27.07 -30.99 8.45
N LEU A 3 25.89 -31.23 7.88
CA LEU A 3 25.23 -30.32 6.95
C LEU A 3 24.54 -29.21 7.73
N HIS A 4 24.77 -27.96 7.34
CA HIS A 4 24.09 -26.78 7.88
C HIS A 4 23.85 -25.75 6.78
N VAL A 5 22.85 -24.90 6.95
CA VAL A 5 22.55 -23.80 6.04
C VAL A 5 23.55 -22.66 6.29
N ALA A 6 24.28 -22.27 5.24
CA ALA A 6 25.27 -21.20 5.33
C ALA A 6 24.62 -19.80 5.21
N ALA A 7 23.63 -19.65 4.32
CA ALA A 7 22.91 -18.40 4.13
C ALA A 7 21.54 -18.64 3.48
N ALA A 8 20.59 -17.76 3.79
CA ALA A 8 19.35 -17.59 3.05
C ALA A 8 19.26 -16.11 2.66
N LEU A 9 19.24 -15.83 1.36
CA LEU A 9 19.22 -14.47 0.82
C LEU A 9 17.82 -14.14 0.32
N HIS A 10 17.26 -13.02 0.79
CA HIS A 10 15.94 -12.54 0.39
C HIS A 10 16.05 -11.10 -0.13
N LYS A 11 15.49 -10.85 -1.31
CA LYS A 11 15.36 -9.51 -1.91
C LYS A 11 13.93 -9.34 -2.38
N ALA A 12 13.30 -8.25 -1.96
CA ALA A 12 11.96 -7.85 -2.36
C ALA A 12 12.00 -6.46 -3.02
N PHE A 13 11.06 -6.21 -3.91
CA PHE A 13 10.88 -4.92 -4.58
C PHE A 13 9.38 -4.62 -4.63
N VAL A 14 9.01 -3.38 -4.33
CA VAL A 14 7.64 -2.87 -4.36
C VAL A 14 7.69 -1.57 -5.13
N ASP A 15 6.82 -1.44 -6.13
CA ASP A 15 6.63 -0.23 -6.93
C ASP A 15 5.18 0.24 -6.77
N VAL A 16 4.98 1.54 -6.59
CA VAL A 16 3.67 2.13 -6.32
C VAL A 16 3.49 3.30 -7.27
N HIS A 17 2.51 3.19 -8.15
CA HIS A 17 2.14 4.22 -9.11
C HIS A 17 0.62 4.26 -9.30
N GLU A 18 0.18 5.31 -9.97
CA GLU A 18 -1.20 5.66 -10.30
C GLU A 18 -2.01 4.48 -10.85
N GLU A 19 -1.51 3.80 -11.89
CA GLU A 19 -2.24 2.72 -12.55
C GLU A 19 -2.56 1.51 -11.64
N GLY A 20 -1.87 1.37 -10.50
CA GLY A 20 -2.08 0.26 -9.56
C GLY A 20 -3.30 0.41 -8.64
N THR A 21 -3.92 1.60 -8.53
CA THR A 21 -5.08 1.84 -7.61
C THR A 21 -6.00 3.01 -8.03
N GLU A 22 -5.66 3.82 -9.03
CA GLU A 22 -6.35 5.11 -9.27
C GLU A 22 -7.67 5.10 -10.03
N ALA A 23 -8.05 4.03 -10.74
CA ALA A 23 -9.26 4.09 -11.57
C ALA A 23 -10.55 4.26 -10.74
N ALA A 24 -10.59 3.75 -9.51
CA ALA A 24 -11.78 3.79 -8.66
C ALA A 24 -12.00 5.17 -8.01
N ALA A 25 -10.93 5.85 -7.56
CA ALA A 25 -11.03 7.15 -6.91
C ALA A 25 -11.42 8.27 -7.89
N ALA A 26 -10.86 8.26 -9.11
CA ALA A 26 -11.20 9.23 -10.15
C ALA A 26 -12.68 9.15 -10.58
N THR A 27 -13.25 7.94 -10.61
CA THR A 27 -14.66 7.72 -11.00
C THR A 27 -15.66 8.27 -9.96
N VAL A 28 -15.33 8.20 -8.66
CA VAL A 28 -16.22 8.67 -7.58
C VAL A 28 -16.33 10.20 -7.55
N VAL A 29 -15.27 10.93 -7.92
CA VAL A 29 -15.28 12.40 -7.96
C VAL A 29 -16.11 12.93 -9.13
N ALA A 30 -16.12 12.24 -10.28
CA ALA A 30 -16.90 12.65 -11.44
C ALA A 30 -18.43 12.47 -11.28
N GLY A 31 -18.88 11.59 -10.38
CA GLY A 31 -20.30 11.24 -10.21
C GLY A 31 -21.03 11.85 -9.00
N ARG A 32 -20.37 12.72 -8.20
CA ARG A 32 -20.87 13.18 -6.88
C ARG A 32 -21.22 14.66 -6.74
N LEU A 33 -21.43 15.39 -7.83
CA LEU A 33 -22.37 16.51 -7.79
C LEU A 33 -23.76 15.84 -7.82
N GLU A 34 -24.47 15.53 -6.72
CA GLU A 34 -25.33 16.52 -6.05
C GLU A 34 -25.88 16.04 -4.67
N SER A 35 -25.43 14.95 -4.04
CA SER A 35 -26.19 14.41 -2.88
C SER A 35 -25.48 13.60 -1.79
N SER A 36 -24.15 13.62 -1.67
CA SER A 36 -23.52 12.89 -0.54
C SER A 36 -23.50 13.75 0.73
N LEU A 37 -24.26 13.32 1.74
CA LEU A 37 -24.18 13.73 3.14
C LEU A 37 -22.72 14.07 3.54
N ASP A 38 -22.51 15.31 3.99
CA ASP A 38 -21.26 15.84 4.54
C ASP A 38 -20.86 15.09 5.82
N ILE A 39 -20.33 13.88 5.66
CA ILE A 39 -19.50 13.26 6.68
C ILE A 39 -18.08 13.69 6.35
N PRO A 40 -17.49 14.67 7.06
CA PRO A 40 -16.12 15.09 6.81
C PRO A 40 -15.18 13.95 7.19
N PHE A 41 -14.76 13.17 6.21
CA PHE A 41 -13.63 12.27 6.38
C PHE A 41 -12.37 13.15 6.46
N PRO A 42 -11.56 13.02 7.52
CA PRO A 42 -10.29 13.75 7.57
C PRO A 42 -9.43 13.29 6.39
N PRO A 43 -8.73 14.21 5.71
CA PRO A 43 -7.87 13.84 4.59
C PRO A 43 -6.73 12.95 5.09
N PHE A 44 -6.50 11.83 4.41
CA PHE A 44 -5.31 11.02 4.61
C PHE A 44 -4.13 11.64 3.84
N LYS A 45 -3.04 11.93 4.53
CA LYS A 45 -1.80 12.45 3.96
C LYS A 45 -0.63 11.59 4.42
N ALA A 46 0.04 10.93 3.49
CA ALA A 46 1.26 10.15 3.72
C ALA A 46 2.52 11.00 3.44
N ASP A 47 2.61 12.18 4.05
CA ASP A 47 3.66 13.19 3.86
C ASP A 47 4.81 13.11 4.88
N ARG A 48 4.92 11.98 5.57
CA ARG A 48 5.89 11.67 6.63
C ARG A 48 6.07 10.15 6.71
N PRO A 49 7.13 9.63 7.37
CA PRO A 49 7.38 8.20 7.42
C PRO A 49 6.15 7.38 7.81
N PHE A 50 5.90 6.31 7.06
CA PHE A 50 4.72 5.45 7.22
C PHE A 50 5.07 3.98 7.02
N MET A 51 4.19 3.10 7.52
CA MET A 51 4.25 1.66 7.28
C MET A 51 3.20 1.27 6.25
N PHE A 52 3.47 0.21 5.49
CA PHE A 52 2.51 -0.38 4.55
C PHE A 52 2.51 -1.89 4.67
N MET A 53 1.40 -2.49 4.26
CA MET A 53 1.20 -3.92 4.17
C MET A 53 0.44 -4.23 2.89
N ILE A 54 0.84 -5.31 2.21
CA ILE A 54 0.07 -5.91 1.12
C ILE A 54 -0.43 -7.24 1.66
N GLN A 55 -1.75 -7.38 1.76
CA GLN A 55 -2.41 -8.53 2.35
C GLN A 55 -3.33 -9.16 1.30
N ASP A 56 -3.39 -10.49 1.30
CA ASP A 56 -4.42 -11.23 0.59
C ASP A 56 -5.73 -11.18 1.38
N ASP A 57 -6.80 -10.66 0.80
CA ASP A 57 -8.06 -10.41 1.51
C ASP A 57 -8.84 -11.69 1.84
N GLU A 58 -8.68 -12.76 1.06
CA GLU A 58 -9.40 -14.02 1.29
C GLU A 58 -8.79 -14.85 2.43
N THR A 59 -7.46 -14.95 2.44
CA THR A 59 -6.70 -15.77 3.39
C THR A 59 -6.16 -14.99 4.58
N GLY A 60 -6.08 -13.66 4.46
CA GLY A 60 -5.42 -12.78 5.42
C GLY A 60 -3.89 -12.89 5.38
N ALA A 61 -3.30 -13.55 4.38
CA ALA A 61 -1.86 -13.73 4.29
C ALA A 61 -1.13 -12.39 4.04
N LEU A 62 -0.11 -12.10 4.84
CA LEU A 62 0.74 -10.93 4.66
C LEU A 62 1.77 -11.20 3.57
N LEU A 63 1.55 -10.63 2.38
CA LEU A 63 2.42 -10.80 1.22
C LEU A 63 3.66 -9.91 1.31
N PHE A 64 3.46 -8.65 1.73
CA PHE A 64 4.54 -7.70 1.96
C PHE A 64 4.26 -6.85 3.19
N MET A 65 5.32 -6.43 3.88
CA MET A 65 5.29 -5.41 4.91
C MET A 65 6.55 -4.58 4.84
N GLY A 66 6.42 -3.27 4.99
CA GLY A 66 7.54 -2.38 4.94
C GLY A 66 7.27 -1.02 5.57
N ARG A 67 8.31 -0.19 5.54
CA ARG A 67 8.25 1.21 5.93
C ARG A 67 8.85 2.07 4.84
N VAL A 68 8.22 3.20 4.57
CA VAL A 68 8.76 4.26 3.72
C VAL A 68 9.29 5.33 4.66
N MET A 69 10.61 5.50 4.66
CA MET A 69 11.28 6.57 5.43
C MET A 69 11.47 7.83 4.57
N ASP A 70 11.78 7.61 3.29
CA ASP A 70 11.96 8.64 2.28
C ASP A 70 11.44 8.08 0.94
N PRO A 71 10.35 8.62 0.37
CA PRO A 71 9.80 8.17 -0.91
C PRO A 71 10.58 8.69 -2.13
N SER A 72 11.59 9.55 -1.95
CA SER A 72 12.41 10.11 -3.02
C SER A 72 13.75 9.39 -3.23
N ALA A 73 14.06 8.42 -2.37
CA ALA A 73 15.34 7.71 -2.32
C ALA A 73 15.49 6.63 -3.41
#